data_AF-A0A3E2JSW5-F1
#
_entry.id   AF-A0A3E2JSW5-F1
#
_cell.length_a   1.000
_cell.length_b   1.000
_cell.length_c   1.000
_cell.angle_alpha   90.00
_cell.angle_beta   90.00
_cell.angle_gamma   90.00
#
_symmetry.space_group_name_H-M   'P 1'
#
loop_
_entity.id
_entity.type
_entity.pdbx_description
1 polymer ?
#
loop_
_entity_poly.entity_id
_entity_poly.type
_entity_poly.pdbx_seq_one_letter_code
_entity_poly.pdbx_strand_id
1 'polypeptide(L)'
;MKKFIEIIFGKPYTESKWMLFAYWFGIVFYFIAIIVFIIQSVIYGNWAAILFPVIAFPILFRIVYNLNAFIVKRMKGINTRLLLIIGILLGLLMVGVITVAMLFGENVVMNANKKITNGNLHLSIGSLKGHYEVEAFETSDDGIVSIPYEATIGDGDVSLAIKRSDDMVWEKTVSPSDTVRSNSLV
;
A
#
# COMPACT_ATOMS: atom_id res chain seq x y z
N MET A 1 -7.82 -11.52 27.00
CA MET A 1 -6.79 -11.03 26.05
C MET A 1 -5.67 -12.02 25.80
N LYS A 2 -4.96 -12.53 26.82
CA LYS A 2 -3.80 -13.42 26.63
C LYS A 2 -4.06 -14.65 25.74
N LYS A 3 -5.16 -15.38 25.99
CA LYS A 3 -5.57 -16.53 25.15
C LYS A 3 -5.84 -16.17 23.69
N PHE A 4 -6.39 -14.99 23.42
CA PHE A 4 -6.66 -14.52 22.06
C PHE A 4 -5.38 -14.17 21.31
N ILE A 5 -4.45 -13.49 21.98
CA ILE A 5 -3.11 -13.19 21.45
C ILE A 5 -2.37 -14.50 21.15
N GLU A 6 -2.43 -15.50 22.03
CA GLU A 6 -1.81 -16.81 21.80
C GLU A 6 -2.45 -17.56 20.62
N ILE A 7 -3.77 -17.39 20.40
CA ILE A 7 -4.45 -17.95 19.23
C ILE A 7 -3.94 -17.30 17.94
N ILE A 8 -3.64 -15.99 17.94
CA ILE A 8 -3.24 -15.21 16.75
C ILE A 8 -1.73 -15.27 16.48
N PHE A 9 -0.89 -15.24 17.51
CA PHE A 9 0.56 -15.13 17.40
C PHE A 9 1.31 -16.40 17.84
N GLY A 10 0.58 -17.43 18.27
CA GLY A 10 1.16 -18.66 18.81
C GLY A 10 1.50 -18.54 20.30
N LYS A 11 1.96 -19.62 20.91
CA LYS A 11 2.33 -19.61 22.34
C LYS A 11 3.74 -19.04 22.53
N PRO A 12 3.96 -18.15 23.50
CA PRO A 12 5.30 -17.65 23.79
C PRO A 12 6.19 -18.77 24.36
N TYR A 13 7.42 -18.84 23.87
CA TYR A 13 8.49 -19.63 24.50
C TYR A 13 8.92 -19.00 25.84
N THR A 14 8.64 -19.67 26.95
CA THR A 14 8.80 -19.12 28.32
C THR A 14 10.16 -19.41 28.96
N GLU A 15 10.93 -20.36 28.44
CA GLU A 15 12.22 -20.75 29.04
C GLU A 15 13.31 -19.68 28.85
N SER A 16 13.17 -18.80 27.85
CA SER A 16 14.09 -17.68 27.61
C SER A 16 13.40 -16.34 27.83
N LYS A 17 13.86 -15.58 28.83
CA LYS A 17 13.38 -14.22 29.11
C LYS A 17 13.47 -13.29 27.89
N TRP A 18 14.50 -13.48 27.07
CA TRP A 18 14.70 -12.71 25.84
C TRP A 18 13.70 -13.06 24.76
N MET A 19 13.39 -14.35 24.56
CA MET A 19 12.36 -14.77 23.61
C MET A 19 10.98 -14.26 24.03
N LEU A 20 10.69 -14.34 25.34
CA LEU A 20 9.47 -13.78 25.90
C LEU A 20 9.37 -12.26 25.66
N PHE A 21 10.47 -11.51 25.86
CA PHE A 21 10.52 -10.08 25.54
C PHE A 21 10.28 -9.81 24.06
N ALA A 22 11.01 -10.49 23.17
CA ALA A 22 10.86 -10.32 21.72
C ALA A 22 9.44 -10.65 21.24
N TYR A 23 8.82 -11.67 21.83
CA TYR A 23 7.44 -12.04 21.55
C TYR A 23 6.47 -10.90 21.83
N TRP A 24 6.51 -10.35 23.06
CA TRP A 24 5.62 -9.25 23.45
C TRP A 24 5.95 -7.96 22.70
N PHE A 25 7.23 -7.67 22.49
CA PHE A 25 7.67 -6.51 21.72
C PHE A 25 7.12 -6.54 20.29
N GLY A 26 7.24 -7.68 19.59
CA GLY A 26 6.70 -7.83 18.24
C GLY A 26 5.18 -7.65 18.17
N ILE A 27 4.45 -8.15 19.17
CA ILE A 27 2.99 -7.99 19.24
C ILE A 27 2.60 -6.54 19.49
N VAL A 28 3.25 -5.85 20.43
CA VAL A 28 2.98 -4.42 20.68
C VAL A 28 3.26 -3.61 19.42
N PHE A 29 4.40 -3.87 18.77
CA PHE A 29 4.77 -3.17 17.54
C PHE A 29 3.78 -3.41 16.41
N TYR A 30 3.25 -4.64 16.26
CA TYR A 30 2.19 -4.95 15.31
C TYR A 30 0.93 -4.09 15.53
N PHE A 31 0.46 -3.97 16.77
CA PHE A 31 -0.72 -3.15 17.05
C PHE A 31 -0.48 -1.66 16.79
N ILE A 32 0.71 -1.15 17.12
CA ILE A 32 1.11 0.22 16.76
C ILE A 32 1.11 0.40 15.24
N ALA A 33 1.70 -0.54 14.50
CA ALA A 33 1.73 -0.49 13.04
C ALA A 33 0.31 -0.51 12.44
N ILE A 34 -0.59 -1.35 12.95
CA ILE A 34 -2.00 -1.36 12.52
C ILE A 34 -2.66 0.00 12.74
N ILE A 35 -2.45 0.64 13.89
CA ILE A 35 -3.03 1.96 14.15
C ILE A 35 -2.55 2.97 13.11
N VAL A 36 -1.25 2.98 12.81
CA VAL A 36 -0.67 3.84 11.76
C VAL A 36 -1.27 3.53 10.39
N PHE A 37 -1.41 2.24 10.04
CA PHE A 37 -2.03 1.83 8.78
C PHE A 37 -3.52 2.20 8.68
N ILE A 38 -4.26 2.13 9.78
CA ILE A 38 -5.66 2.57 9.84
C ILE A 38 -5.74 4.08 9.58
N ILE A 39 -4.91 4.88 10.25
CA ILE A 39 -4.86 6.33 10.04
C ILE A 39 -4.57 6.66 8.57
N GLN A 40 -3.54 6.04 8.00
CA GLN A 40 -3.18 6.19 6.59
C GLN A 40 -4.33 5.78 5.66
N SER A 41 -4.98 4.65 5.94
CA SER A 41 -6.10 4.17 5.13
C SER A 41 -7.31 5.10 5.15
N VAL A 42 -7.61 5.70 6.30
CA VAL A 42 -8.68 6.72 6.42
C VAL A 42 -8.33 7.94 5.58
N ILE A 43 -7.07 8.40 5.61
CA ILE A 43 -6.61 9.57 4.84
C ILE A 43 -6.63 9.31 3.33
N TYR A 44 -6.19 8.13 2.90
CA TYR A 44 -6.01 7.81 1.47
C TYR A 44 -7.12 6.93 0.87
N GLY A 45 -8.22 6.71 1.60
CA GLY A 45 -9.39 5.96 1.13
C GLY A 45 -9.16 4.47 0.82
N ASN A 46 -8.05 3.89 1.29
CA ASN A 46 -7.59 2.58 0.85
C ASN A 46 -7.67 1.53 1.97
N TRP A 47 -8.87 1.04 2.21
CA TRP A 47 -9.18 0.07 3.28
C TRP A 47 -8.66 -1.34 2.99
N ALA A 48 -8.62 -1.73 1.72
CA ALA A 48 -8.22 -3.07 1.30
C ALA A 48 -6.74 -3.36 1.61
N ALA A 49 -5.87 -2.36 1.51
CA ALA A 49 -4.44 -2.54 1.77
C ALA A 49 -4.11 -2.86 3.24
N ILE A 50 -5.00 -2.58 4.19
CA ILE A 50 -4.80 -2.93 5.60
C ILE A 50 -4.98 -4.44 5.83
N LEU A 51 -5.84 -5.10 5.05
CA LEU A 51 -6.16 -6.52 5.27
C LEU A 51 -4.92 -7.41 5.10
N PHE A 52 -4.05 -7.07 4.15
CA PHE A 52 -2.83 -7.81 3.91
C PHE A 52 -1.89 -7.87 5.12
N PRO A 53 -1.40 -6.75 5.70
CA PRO A 53 -0.53 -6.80 6.87
C PRO A 53 -1.24 -7.36 8.11
N VAL A 54 -2.55 -7.13 8.29
CA VAL A 54 -3.32 -7.69 9.42
C VAL A 54 -3.35 -9.22 9.42
N ILE A 55 -3.42 -9.85 8.24
CA ILE A 55 -3.49 -11.31 8.13
C ILE A 55 -2.09 -11.91 7.96
N ALA A 56 -1.26 -11.33 7.10
CA ALA A 56 0.05 -11.87 6.76
C ALA A 56 1.01 -11.79 7.95
N PHE A 57 1.01 -10.68 8.71
CA PHE A 57 1.98 -10.50 9.79
C PHE A 57 1.84 -11.55 10.90
N PRO A 58 0.65 -11.83 11.47
CA PRO A 58 0.52 -12.87 12.50
C PRO A 58 1.01 -14.26 12.05
N ILE A 59 0.76 -14.60 10.78
CA ILE A 59 1.18 -15.89 10.20
C ILE A 59 2.71 -15.94 10.09
N LEU A 60 3.31 -14.91 9.49
CA LEU A 60 4.77 -14.81 9.34
C LEU A 60 5.47 -14.76 10.69
N PHE A 61 4.92 -13.99 11.63
CA PHE A 61 5.42 -13.90 12.99
C PHE A 61 5.46 -15.27 13.66
N ARG A 62 4.38 -16.07 13.57
CA ARG A 62 4.40 -17.44 14.11
C ARG A 62 5.51 -18.29 13.52
N ILE A 63 5.67 -18.25 12.19
CA ILE A 63 6.66 -19.08 11.49
C ILE A 63 8.07 -18.67 11.96
N VAL A 64 8.39 -17.38 11.91
CA VAL A 64 9.71 -16.85 12.27
C VAL A 64 9.98 -17.05 13.76
N TYR A 65 9.01 -16.77 14.64
CA TYR A 65 9.17 -16.92 16.08
C TYR A 65 9.36 -18.39 16.48
N ASN A 66 8.57 -19.30 15.89
CA ASN A 66 8.72 -20.74 16.16
C ASN A 66 10.02 -21.29 15.61
N LEU A 67 10.47 -20.84 14.43
CA LEU A 67 11.76 -21.22 13.87
C LEU A 67 12.90 -20.75 14.77
N ASN A 68 12.84 -19.51 15.25
CA ASN A 68 13.81 -18.97 16.21
C ASN A 68 13.81 -19.74 17.53
N ALA A 69 12.63 -20.08 18.07
CA ALA A 69 12.50 -20.88 19.28
C ALA A 69 13.08 -22.30 19.09
N PHE A 70 12.84 -22.91 17.94
CA PHE A 70 13.39 -24.22 17.58
C PHE A 70 14.92 -24.19 17.50
N ILE A 71 15.48 -23.18 16.83
CA ILE A 71 16.93 -22.93 16.71
C ILE A 71 17.56 -22.78 18.10
N VAL A 72 16.98 -21.93 18.96
CA VAL A 72 17.46 -21.69 20.33
C VAL A 72 17.41 -22.97 21.17
N LYS A 73 16.34 -23.76 21.04
CA LYS A 73 16.19 -25.03 21.77
C LYS A 73 17.20 -26.09 21.31
N ARG A 74 17.48 -26.17 20.00
CA ARG A 74 18.32 -27.21 19.40
C ARG A 74 19.81 -26.90 19.48
N MET A 75 20.19 -25.62 19.48
CA MET A 75 21.59 -25.19 19.49
C MET A 75 22.00 -24.63 20.85
N LYS A 76 22.12 -25.52 21.84
CA LYS A 76 22.81 -25.21 23.11
C LYS A 76 24.30 -25.03 22.82
N GLY A 77 24.78 -23.80 22.73
CA GLY A 77 26.22 -23.48 22.64
C GLY A 77 26.62 -22.44 21.61
N ILE A 78 25.75 -22.12 20.63
CA ILE A 78 25.96 -20.97 19.75
C ILE A 78 25.55 -19.71 20.49
N ASN A 79 26.20 -18.58 20.21
CA ASN A 79 25.87 -17.28 20.80
C ASN A 79 24.48 -16.82 20.28
N THR A 80 23.43 -17.42 20.85
CA THR A 80 22.01 -17.30 20.47
C THR A 80 21.53 -15.85 20.44
N ARG A 81 22.22 -14.95 21.15
CA ARG A 81 22.03 -13.50 21.05
C ARG A 81 22.29 -12.97 19.63
N LEU A 82 23.36 -13.42 18.97
CA LEU A 82 23.74 -12.98 17.62
C LEU A 82 22.73 -13.43 16.56
N LEU A 83 22.30 -14.69 16.64
CA LEU A 83 21.35 -15.30 15.71
C LEU A 83 19.96 -14.64 15.81
N LEU A 84 19.53 -14.29 17.03
CA LEU A 84 18.28 -13.57 17.25
C LEU A 84 18.36 -12.11 16.80
N ILE A 85 19.50 -11.44 17.01
CA ILE A 85 19.72 -10.09 16.46
C ILE A 85 19.59 -10.13 14.95
N ILE A 86 20.21 -11.11 14.28
CA ILE A 86 20.11 -11.28 12.82
C ILE A 86 18.66 -11.51 12.37
N GLY A 87 17.90 -12.36 13.08
CA GLY A 87 16.50 -12.61 12.78
C GLY A 87 15.60 -11.38 12.95
N ILE A 88 15.82 -10.59 14.00
CA ILE A 88 15.11 -9.32 14.22
C ILE A 88 15.52 -8.30 13.17
N LEU A 89 16.82 -8.20 12.84
CA LEU A 89 17.34 -7.28 11.82
C LEU A 89 16.74 -7.60 10.44
N LEU A 90 16.71 -8.88 10.05
CA LEU A 90 16.11 -9.33 8.80
C LEU A 90 14.60 -9.09 8.77
N GLY A 91 13.90 -9.31 9.89
CA GLY A 91 12.47 -9.01 10.00
C GLY A 91 12.18 -7.51 9.84
N LEU A 92 12.93 -6.66 10.54
CA LEU A 92 12.86 -5.20 10.41
C LEU A 92 13.24 -4.73 9.00
N LEU A 93 14.26 -5.33 8.40
CA LEU A 93 14.70 -5.02 7.04
C LEU A 93 13.63 -5.38 6.01
N MET A 94 12.97 -6.53 6.14
CA MET A 94 11.86 -6.91 5.25
C MET A 94 10.66 -5.97 5.37
N VAL A 95 10.27 -5.61 6.59
CA VAL A 95 9.20 -4.62 6.80
C VAL A 95 9.61 -3.26 6.24
N GLY A 96 10.84 -2.83 6.50
CA GLY A 96 11.42 -1.60 5.97
C GLY A 96 11.42 -1.57 4.44
N VAL A 97 11.84 -2.64 3.77
CA VAL A 97 11.83 -2.76 2.30
C VAL A 97 10.41 -2.65 1.76
N ILE A 98 9.42 -3.28 2.38
CA ILE A 98 8.01 -3.18 1.95
C ILE A 98 7.49 -1.75 2.13
N THR A 99 7.76 -1.12 3.27
CA THR A 99 7.33 0.27 3.54
C THR A 99 8.02 1.25 2.59
N VAL A 100 9.32 1.09 2.35
CA VAL A 100 10.08 1.89 1.38
C VAL A 100 9.54 1.67 -0.03
N ALA A 101 9.29 0.44 -0.45
CA ALA A 101 8.69 0.17 -1.77
C ALA A 101 7.32 0.84 -1.94
N MET A 102 6.52 0.92 -0.88
CA MET A 102 5.24 1.66 -0.90
C MET A 102 5.42 3.19 -0.87
N LEU A 103 6.40 3.71 -0.11
CA LEU A 103 6.68 5.14 -0.01
C LEU A 103 7.40 5.70 -1.25
N PHE A 104 8.19 4.89 -1.94
CA PHE A 104 8.97 5.28 -3.12
C PHE A 104 8.46 4.66 -4.42
N GLY A 105 7.37 3.90 -4.40
CA GLY A 105 6.64 3.54 -5.61
C GLY A 105 6.22 4.82 -6.33
N GLU A 106 6.81 5.07 -7.50
CA GLU A 106 6.58 6.28 -8.29
C GLU A 106 5.18 6.30 -8.92
N ASN A 107 4.64 5.13 -9.25
CA ASN A 107 3.30 4.95 -9.81
C ASN A 107 2.52 3.92 -8.99
N VAL A 108 1.59 4.38 -8.17
CA VAL A 108 0.69 3.55 -7.38
C VAL A 108 -0.73 3.97 -7.66
N VAL A 109 -1.52 3.04 -8.21
CA VAL A 109 -2.94 3.25 -8.48
C VAL A 109 -3.72 2.19 -7.72
N MET A 110 -4.71 2.63 -6.94
CA MET A 110 -5.49 1.76 -6.08
C MET A 110 -6.97 1.94 -6.34
N ASN A 111 -7.69 0.81 -6.38
CA ASN A 111 -9.12 0.76 -6.64
C ASN A 111 -9.53 1.49 -7.94
N ALA A 112 -8.74 1.35 -9.00
CA ALA A 112 -9.12 1.83 -10.32
C ALA A 112 -10.20 0.92 -10.93
N ASN A 113 -11.33 1.53 -11.29
CA ASN A 113 -12.41 0.86 -12.00
C ASN A 113 -12.75 1.68 -13.26
N LYS A 114 -12.64 1.04 -14.42
CA LYS A 114 -12.94 1.62 -15.73
C LYS A 114 -14.15 0.89 -16.30
N LYS A 115 -15.21 1.63 -16.61
CA LYS A 115 -16.45 1.10 -17.19
C LYS A 115 -16.87 1.95 -18.38
N ILE A 116 -17.19 1.30 -19.49
CA ILE A 116 -17.76 1.96 -20.67
C ILE A 116 -19.28 1.74 -20.63
N THR A 117 -20.07 2.81 -20.71
CA THR A 117 -21.54 2.73 -20.75
C THR A 117 -22.06 3.72 -21.77
N ASN A 118 -22.78 3.24 -22.78
CA ASN A 118 -23.32 4.05 -23.88
C ASN A 118 -22.27 4.93 -24.58
N GLY A 119 -21.05 4.41 -24.77
CA GLY A 119 -19.95 5.14 -25.40
C GLY A 119 -19.20 6.11 -24.48
N ASN A 120 -19.68 6.33 -23.25
CA ASN A 120 -19.00 7.17 -22.26
C ASN A 120 -18.08 6.31 -21.38
N LEU A 121 -16.86 6.78 -21.19
CA LEU A 121 -15.87 6.19 -20.29
C LEU A 121 -16.07 6.76 -18.89
N HIS A 122 -16.38 5.88 -17.93
CA HIS A 122 -16.42 6.20 -16.52
C HIS A 122 -15.20 5.58 -15.83
N LEU A 123 -14.32 6.43 -15.31
CA LEU A 123 -13.15 6.04 -14.55
C LEU A 123 -13.31 6.52 -13.11
N SER A 124 -13.16 5.59 -12.16
CA SER A 124 -13.11 5.88 -10.73
C SER A 124 -11.79 5.35 -10.20
N ILE A 125 -11.01 6.21 -9.54
CA ILE A 125 -9.74 5.84 -8.89
C ILE A 125 -9.85 6.19 -7.42
N GLY A 126 -9.58 5.23 -6.54
CA GLY A 126 -9.61 5.47 -5.10
C GLY A 126 -8.40 6.26 -4.59
N SER A 127 -7.20 5.89 -5.04
CA SER A 127 -5.97 6.62 -4.73
C SER A 127 -5.00 6.55 -5.91
N LEU A 128 -4.41 7.69 -6.26
CA LEU A 128 -3.45 7.84 -7.34
C LEU A 128 -2.19 8.54 -6.79
N LYS A 129 -1.04 7.92 -7.02
CA LYS A 129 0.28 8.53 -6.87
C LYS A 129 1.04 8.28 -8.17
N GLY A 130 1.48 9.35 -8.83
CA GLY A 130 2.14 9.25 -10.14
C GLY A 130 1.16 9.34 -11.29
N HIS A 131 1.41 8.55 -12.35
CA HIS A 131 0.68 8.64 -13.62
C HIS A 131 -0.27 7.44 -13.82
N TYR A 132 -1.43 7.72 -14.44
CA TYR A 132 -2.36 6.71 -14.92
C TYR A 132 -2.85 7.07 -16.31
N GLU A 133 -2.64 6.17 -17.26
CA GLU A 133 -3.11 6.33 -18.63
C GLU A 133 -4.60 5.95 -18.71
N VAL A 134 -5.43 6.92 -19.09
CA VAL A 134 -6.89 6.76 -19.13
C VAL A 134 -7.34 6.01 -20.39
N GLU A 135 -6.89 6.48 -21.55
CA GLU A 135 -7.20 5.93 -22.87
C GLU A 135 -6.20 6.47 -23.90
N ALA A 136 -5.89 5.66 -24.91
CA ALA A 136 -5.14 6.07 -26.08
C ALA A 136 -6.06 6.07 -27.31
N PHE A 137 -5.96 7.11 -28.14
CA PHE A 137 -6.73 7.24 -29.38
C PHE A 137 -5.78 7.33 -30.57
N GLU A 138 -6.07 6.56 -31.61
CA GLU A 138 -5.45 6.72 -32.91
C GLU A 138 -6.40 7.52 -33.80
N THR A 139 -5.89 8.58 -34.44
CA THR A 139 -6.64 9.38 -35.42
C THR A 139 -6.00 9.23 -36.78
N SER A 140 -6.80 8.87 -37.78
CA SER A 140 -6.35 8.67 -39.17
C SER A 140 -6.40 9.95 -40.00
N ASP A 141 -7.21 10.92 -39.56
CA ASP A 141 -7.48 12.16 -40.29
C ASP A 141 -7.01 13.38 -39.50
N ASP A 142 -6.54 14.40 -40.21
CA ASP A 142 -6.25 15.72 -39.65
C ASP A 142 -7.57 16.44 -39.33
N GLY A 143 -7.75 16.82 -38.06
CA GLY A 143 -8.96 17.50 -37.61
C GLY A 143 -8.89 17.94 -36.15
N ILE A 144 -9.90 18.70 -35.73
CA ILE A 144 -10.07 19.11 -34.33
C ILE A 144 -10.71 17.95 -33.57
N VAL A 145 -10.03 17.47 -32.53
CA VAL A 145 -10.54 16.44 -31.63
C VAL A 145 -11.01 17.10 -30.35
N SER A 146 -12.31 16.99 -30.04
CA SER A 146 -12.87 17.49 -28.78
C SER A 146 -13.15 16.33 -27.84
N ILE A 147 -12.53 16.35 -26.66
CA ILE A 147 -12.70 15.33 -25.62
C ILE A 147 -13.45 15.98 -24.44
N PRO A 148 -14.79 15.88 -24.39
CA PRO A 148 -15.54 16.37 -23.25
C PRO A 148 -15.23 15.52 -22.02
N TYR A 149 -15.06 16.16 -20.87
CA TYR A 149 -14.79 15.47 -19.62
C TYR A 149 -15.53 16.14 -18.45
N GLU A 150 -15.88 15.32 -17.48
CA GLU A 150 -16.35 15.75 -16.16
C GLU A 150 -15.47 15.06 -15.13
N ALA A 151 -14.92 15.82 -14.19
CA ALA A 151 -14.00 15.33 -13.17
C ALA A 151 -14.42 15.86 -11.80
N THR A 152 -14.39 14.97 -10.82
CA THR A 152 -14.61 15.29 -9.41
C THR A 152 -13.46 14.72 -8.60
N ILE A 153 -12.82 15.55 -7.79
CA ILE A 153 -11.66 15.17 -6.98
C ILE A 153 -12.02 15.32 -5.52
N GLY A 154 -11.73 14.27 -4.73
CA GLY A 154 -11.94 14.28 -3.29
C GLY A 154 -10.88 15.14 -2.60
N ASP A 155 -9.63 14.68 -2.66
CA ASP A 155 -8.49 15.31 -1.99
C ASP A 155 -7.26 15.36 -2.91
N GLY A 156 -6.45 16.41 -2.75
CA GLY A 156 -5.25 16.67 -3.56
C GLY A 156 -5.58 17.24 -4.94
N ASP A 157 -4.55 17.38 -5.78
CA ASP A 157 -4.67 17.92 -7.13
C ASP A 157 -4.36 16.84 -8.16
N VAL A 158 -5.09 16.85 -9.28
CA VAL A 158 -4.84 15.94 -10.41
C VAL A 158 -4.67 16.75 -11.68
N SER A 159 -3.55 16.54 -12.38
CA SER A 159 -3.35 17.04 -13.74
C SER A 159 -3.92 16.05 -14.75
N LEU A 160 -4.91 16.50 -15.52
CA LEU A 160 -5.34 15.83 -16.75
C LEU A 160 -4.46 16.32 -17.88
N ALA A 161 -3.85 15.43 -18.63
CA ALA A 161 -2.97 15.79 -19.75
C ALA A 161 -3.30 14.97 -20.99
N ILE A 162 -3.22 15.61 -22.15
CA ILE A 162 -3.26 14.97 -23.46
C ILE A 162 -1.85 15.05 -24.05
N LYS A 163 -1.30 13.88 -24.38
CA LYS A 163 -0.01 13.76 -25.06
C LYS A 163 -0.22 13.26 -26.48
N ARG A 164 0.56 13.80 -27.41
CA ARG A 164 0.70 13.28 -28.76
C ARG A 164 2.13 12.81 -28.91
N SER A 165 2.32 11.50 -29.03
CA SER A 165 3.62 10.87 -28.87
C SER A 165 4.22 11.24 -27.51
N ASP A 166 5.31 11.99 -27.44
CA ASP A 166 5.94 12.43 -26.19
C ASP A 166 5.67 13.90 -25.83
N ASP A 167 4.99 14.64 -26.71
CA ASP A 167 4.72 16.06 -26.52
C ASP A 167 3.41 16.28 -25.77
N MET A 168 3.45 17.10 -24.73
CA MET A 168 2.26 17.56 -24.02
C MET A 168 1.54 18.59 -24.88
N VAL A 169 0.32 18.25 -25.32
CA VAL A 169 -0.49 19.10 -26.19
C VAL A 169 -1.48 19.94 -25.37
N TRP A 170 -1.90 19.40 -24.23
CA TRP A 170 -2.81 20.06 -23.31
C TRP A 170 -2.61 19.51 -21.90
N GLU A 171 -2.69 20.37 -20.91
CA GLU A 171 -2.70 20.00 -19.49
C GLU A 171 -3.66 20.92 -18.74
N LYS A 172 -4.41 20.34 -17.79
CA LYS A 172 -5.21 21.08 -16.84
C LYS A 172 -5.19 20.40 -15.49
N THR A 173 -4.78 21.16 -14.49
CA THR A 173 -4.93 20.78 -13.09
C THR A 173 -6.37 21.01 -12.66
N VAL A 174 -6.93 20.03 -11.96
CA VAL A 174 -8.24 20.09 -11.32
C VAL A 174 -8.00 19.88 -9.83
N SER A 175 -8.61 20.74 -9.01
CA SER A 175 -8.55 20.70 -7.54
C SER A 175 -9.95 20.44 -6.95
N PRO A 176 -10.09 20.07 -5.66
CA PRO A 176 -11.37 19.68 -5.08
C PRO A 176 -12.46 20.78 -5.10
N SER A 177 -12.06 22.05 -5.16
CA SER A 177 -12.96 23.21 -5.29
C SER A 177 -13.49 23.43 -6.71
N ASP A 178 -12.89 22.78 -7.69
CA ASP A 178 -13.19 23.02 -9.10
C ASP A 178 -14.23 22.01 -9.58
N THR A 179 -15.51 22.34 -9.42
CA THR A 179 -16.55 21.64 -10.20
C THR A 179 -16.46 22.11 -11.65
N VAL A 180 -15.58 21.50 -12.44
CA VAL A 180 -15.35 21.90 -13.83
C VAL A 180 -16.36 21.22 -14.75
N ARG A 181 -17.31 22.00 -15.29
CA ARG A 181 -18.07 21.65 -16.50
C ARG A 181 -17.48 22.42 -17.68
N SER A 182 -16.73 21.74 -18.53
CA SER A 182 -16.14 22.35 -19.73
C SER A 182 -16.99 22.05 -20.96
N ASN A 183 -17.62 23.07 -21.54
CA ASN A 183 -18.21 23.00 -22.87
C ASN A 183 -17.15 23.44 -23.89
N SER A 184 -16.70 22.49 -24.73
CA SER A 184 -15.88 22.65 -25.96
C SER A 184 -14.48 23.27 -25.82
N LEU A 185 -13.48 22.56 -26.35
CA LEU A 185 -12.14 23.10 -26.67
C LEU A 185 -11.98 23.16 -28.20
N VAL A 186 -11.42 24.29 -28.66
CA VAL A 186 -11.12 24.68 -30.05
C VAL A 186 -10.03 23.81 -30.66
#